data_AF-A0A1F6EFV9-F1
#
_entry.id   AF-A0A1F6EFV9-F1
#
_cell.length_a   1.000
_cell.length_b   1.000
_cell.length_c   1.000
_cell.angle_alpha   90.00
_cell.angle_beta   90.00
_cell.angle_gamma   90.00
#
_symmetry.space_group_name_H-M   'P 1'
#
loop_
_entity.id
_entity.type
_entity.pdbx_description
1 polymer ?
#
loop_
_entity_poly.entity_id
_entity_poly.type
_entity_poly.pdbx_seq_one_letter_code
_entity_poly.pdbx_strand_id
1 'polypeptide(L)'
;MPKKKYQPGDIVNLDDVVPSLAALAAWSEVARRAAEFCHMLRIPEKNLPEEQARLNADGSISIFVEIKTPSGGGVTFDMNVPASEFNPNRR
;
A
#
# COMPACT_ATOMS: atom_id res chain seq x y z
N MET A 1 -6.37 24.24 4.40
CA MET A 1 -7.07 23.06 4.93
C MET A 1 -6.31 22.56 6.16
N PRO A 2 -6.95 22.34 7.31
CA PRO A 2 -6.26 21.82 8.49
C PRO A 2 -5.63 20.45 8.17
N LYS A 3 -4.37 20.25 8.56
CA LYS A 3 -3.68 18.97 8.38
C LYS A 3 -4.39 17.92 9.23
N LYS A 4 -4.93 16.88 8.61
CA LYS A 4 -5.50 15.73 9.32
C LYS A 4 -4.38 15.15 10.20
N LYS A 5 -4.60 15.04 11.51
CA LYS A 5 -3.64 14.40 12.41
C LYS A 5 -3.87 12.89 12.28
N TYR A 6 -2.99 12.21 11.56
CA TYR A 6 -2.98 10.75 11.49
C TYR A 6 -2.47 10.17 12.81
N GLN A 7 -3.06 9.06 13.24
CA GLN A 7 -2.61 8.24 14.35
C GLN A 7 -1.96 6.96 13.83
N PRO A 8 -1.04 6.35 14.59
CA PRO A 8 -0.52 5.02 14.26
C PRO A 8 -1.64 4.00 14.09
N GLY A 9 -1.56 3.22 13.01
CA GLY A 9 -2.59 2.24 12.64
C GLY A 9 -3.67 2.76 11.69
N ASP A 10 -3.73 4.08 11.47
CA ASP A 10 -4.67 4.65 10.49
C ASP A 10 -4.35 4.17 9.08
N ILE A 11 -5.39 3.81 8.33
CA ILE A 11 -5.31 3.66 6.88
C ILE A 11 -5.33 5.07 6.28
N VAL A 12 -4.30 5.38 5.50
CA VAL A 12 -4.08 6.68 4.88
C VAL A 12 -4.14 6.55 3.36
N ASN A 13 -4.57 7.61 2.67
CA ASN A 13 -4.50 7.64 1.23
C ASN A 13 -3.03 7.82 0.81
N LEU A 14 -2.55 7.02 -0.15
CA LEU A 14 -1.21 7.14 -0.73
C LEU A 14 -0.90 8.56 -1.21
N ASP A 15 -1.91 9.25 -1.75
CA ASP A 15 -1.80 10.64 -2.21
C ASP A 15 -1.46 11.63 -1.07
N ASP A 16 -1.83 11.32 0.17
CA ASP A 16 -1.54 12.15 1.34
C ASP A 16 -0.11 11.98 1.84
N VAL A 17 0.57 10.91 1.43
CA VAL A 17 1.87 10.46 1.94
C VAL A 17 2.81 10.16 0.80
N VAL A 18 3.10 11.18 -0.02
CA VAL A 18 3.95 11.13 -1.21
C VAL A 18 5.27 10.37 -0.93
N PRO A 19 5.42 9.10 -1.36
CA PRO A 19 6.64 8.33 -1.17
C PRO A 19 7.75 8.85 -2.09
N SER A 20 9.01 8.51 -1.79
CA SER A 20 10.12 8.78 -2.69
C SER A 20 9.93 8.05 -4.03
N LEU A 21 10.59 8.53 -5.09
CA LEU A 21 10.56 7.85 -6.40
C LEU A 21 11.10 6.41 -6.32
N ALA A 22 12.10 6.17 -5.46
CA ALA A 22 12.64 4.84 -5.23
C ALA A 22 11.60 3.92 -4.57
N ALA A 23 10.88 4.43 -3.57
CA ALA A 23 9.78 3.70 -2.94
C ALA A 23 8.64 3.41 -3.94
N LEU A 24 8.24 4.39 -4.75
CA LEU A 24 7.21 4.19 -5.78
C LEU A 24 7.62 3.15 -6.84
N ALA A 25 8.90 3.16 -7.27
CA ALA A 25 9.41 2.18 -8.22
C ALA A 25 9.45 0.76 -7.62
N ALA A 26 9.87 0.64 -6.36
CA ALA A 26 9.83 -0.64 -5.64
C ALA A 26 8.39 -1.16 -5.47
N TRP A 27 7.46 -0.28 -5.08
CA TRP A 27 6.06 -0.62 -4.96
C TRP A 27 5.47 -1.07 -6.30
N SER A 28 5.82 -0.40 -7.40
CA SER A 28 5.33 -0.78 -8.74
C SER A 28 5.69 -2.23 -9.10
N GLU A 29 6.88 -2.71 -8.72
CA GLU A 29 7.25 -4.12 -8.93
C GLU A 29 6.45 -5.06 -8.01
N VAL A 30 6.22 -4.69 -6.74
CA VAL A 30 5.39 -5.47 -5.81
C VAL A 30 3.93 -5.56 -6.30
N ALA A 31 3.34 -4.44 -6.70
CA ALA A 31 1.99 -4.36 -7.27
C ALA A 31 1.86 -5.20 -8.55
N ARG A 32 2.90 -5.21 -9.40
CA ARG A 32 2.95 -6.07 -10.58
C ARG A 32 2.89 -7.56 -10.21
N ARG A 33 3.62 -7.99 -9.17
CA ARG A 33 3.54 -9.38 -8.66
C ARG A 33 2.19 -9.72 -8.06
N ALA A 34 1.58 -8.78 -7.34
CA ALA A 34 0.22 -8.92 -6.82
C ALA A 34 -0.80 -9.11 -7.96
N ALA A 35 -0.69 -8.33 -9.04
CA ALA A 35 -1.54 -8.46 -10.22
C ALA A 35 -1.34 -9.79 -10.96
N GLU A 36 -0.09 -10.24 -11.12
CA GLU A 36 0.22 -11.59 -11.64
C GLU A 36 -0.44 -12.68 -10.80
N PHE A 37 -0.39 -12.55 -9.47
CA PHE A 37 -1.03 -13.49 -8.55
C PHE A 37 -2.56 -13.49 -8.67
N CYS A 38 -3.19 -12.32 -8.76
CA CYS A 38 -4.62 -12.19 -9.04
C CYS A 38 -5.02 -12.88 -10.36
N HIS A 39 -4.21 -12.71 -11.40
CA HIS A 39 -4.43 -13.36 -12.69
C HIS A 39 -4.36 -14.89 -12.59
N MET A 40 -3.37 -15.43 -11.88
CA MET A 40 -3.24 -16.88 -11.63
C MET A 40 -4.47 -17.44 -10.89
N LEU A 41 -5.03 -16.68 -9.95
CA LEU A 41 -6.24 -17.03 -9.21
C LEU A 41 -7.54 -16.81 -10.00
N ARG A 42 -7.46 -16.26 -11.22
CA ARG A 42 -8.61 -15.89 -12.06
C ARG A 42 -9.59 -14.96 -11.34
N ILE A 43 -9.06 -14.02 -10.56
CA ILE A 43 -9.87 -13.00 -9.89
C ILE A 43 -10.44 -12.07 -10.98
N PRO A 44 -11.78 -11.88 -11.04
CA PRO A 44 -12.38 -10.95 -11.98
C PRO A 44 -11.89 -9.51 -11.74
N GLU A 45 -11.76 -8.71 -12.79
CA GLU A 45 -11.29 -7.31 -12.69
C GLU A 45 -12.08 -6.48 -11.66
N LYS A 46 -13.41 -6.64 -11.62
CA LYS A 46 -14.30 -5.97 -10.65
C LYS A 46 -14.04 -6.34 -9.18
N ASN A 47 -13.27 -7.40 -8.94
CA ASN A 47 -12.92 -7.92 -7.62
C ASN A 47 -11.42 -7.78 -7.35
N LEU A 48 -10.67 -7.09 -8.21
CA LEU A 48 -9.27 -6.81 -7.95
C LEU A 48 -9.15 -5.96 -6.69
N PRO A 49 -8.26 -6.31 -5.76
CA PRO A 49 -8.08 -5.54 -4.55
C PRO A 49 -7.37 -4.23 -4.84
N GLU A 50 -7.75 -3.19 -4.10
CA GLU A 50 -7.13 -1.87 -4.16
C GLU A 50 -5.94 -1.79 -3.20
N GLU A 51 -4.96 -0.99 -3.59
CA GLU A 51 -3.79 -0.68 -2.78
C GLU A 51 -4.18 0.20 -1.59
N GLN A 52 -3.60 -0.08 -0.43
CA GLN A 52 -3.85 0.66 0.80
C GLN A 52 -2.52 1.03 1.45
N ALA A 53 -2.49 2.13 2.20
CA ALA A 53 -1.34 2.51 3.00
C ALA A 53 -1.72 2.61 4.48
N ARG A 54 -0.82 2.19 5.36
CA ARG A 54 -0.97 2.30 6.81
C ARG A 54 0.19 3.08 7.39
N LEU A 55 -0.11 4.07 8.23
CA LEU A 55 0.91 4.77 9.01
C LEU A 55 1.30 3.94 10.24
N ASN A 56 2.58 3.63 10.37
CA ASN A 56 3.11 2.87 11.48
C ASN A 56 3.49 3.77 12.67
N ALA A 57 3.66 3.19 13.85
CA ALA A 57 3.93 3.94 15.09
C ALA A 57 5.32 4.60 15.12
N ASP A 58 6.28 4.05 14.38
CA ASP A 58 7.62 4.61 14.16
C ASP A 58 7.61 5.73 13.10
N GLY A 59 6.42 6.06 12.57
CA GLY A 59 6.27 7.01 11.48
C GLY A 59 6.71 6.46 10.14
N SER A 60 6.90 5.14 9.96
CA SER A 60 7.03 4.53 8.63
C SER A 60 5.64 4.34 7.99
N ILE A 61 5.59 3.97 6.71
CA ILE A 61 4.34 3.65 6.01
C ILE A 61 4.43 2.26 5.42
N SER A 62 3.45 1.41 5.67
CA SER A 62 3.28 0.15 4.96
C SER A 62 2.31 0.35 3.82
N ILE A 63 2.76 0.17 2.58
CA ILE A 63 1.89 0.06 1.40
C ILE A 63 1.58 -1.42 1.21
N PHE A 64 0.32 -1.78 1.05
CA PHE A 64 -0.08 -3.18 0.96
C PHE A 64 -1.32 -3.38 0.09
N VAL A 65 -1.45 -4.60 -0.40
CA VAL A 65 -2.66 -5.11 -1.07
C VAL A 65 -2.98 -6.48 -0.51
N GLU A 66 -4.25 -6.70 -0.15
CA GLU A 66 -4.72 -7.98 0.38
C GLU A 66 -5.57 -8.70 -0.67
N ILE A 67 -5.11 -9.88 -1.08
CA ILE A 67 -5.76 -10.71 -2.10
C ILE A 67 -6.46 -11.87 -1.40
N LYS A 68 -7.79 -11.94 -1.51
CA LYS A 68 -8.57 -13.07 -1.01
C LYS A 68 -8.45 -14.26 -1.96
N THR A 69 -8.11 -15.43 -1.42
CA THR A 69 -8.01 -16.66 -2.20
C THR A 69 -9.38 -17.35 -2.30
N PRO A 70 -9.63 -18.17 -3.34
CA PRO A 70 -10.86 -18.95 -3.44
C PRO A 70 -11.09 -19.93 -2.28
N SER A 71 -10.03 -20.33 -1.57
CA SER A 71 -10.09 -21.18 -0.38
C SER A 71 -10.56 -20.45 0.89
N GLY A 72 -10.81 -19.14 0.82
CA GLY A 72 -11.21 -18.30 1.97
C GLY A 72 -10.04 -17.74 2.77
N GLY A 73 -8.80 -18.00 2.36
CA GLY A 73 -7.59 -17.38 2.92
C GLY A 73 -7.32 -15.98 2.34
N GLY A 74 -6.25 -15.34 2.81
CA GLY A 74 -5.75 -14.08 2.30
C GLY A 74 -4.24 -14.12 2.12
N VAL A 75 -3.74 -13.56 1.04
CA VAL A 75 -2.32 -13.30 0.82
C VAL A 75 -2.12 -11.79 0.78
N THR A 76 -1.21 -11.29 1.59
CA THR A 76 -0.86 -9.87 1.61
C THR A 76 0.47 -9.68 0.93
N PHE A 77 0.51 -8.74 -0.01
CA PHE A 77 1.75 -8.18 -0.53
C PHE A 77 1.93 -6.84 0.13
N ASP A 78 3.01 -6.67 0.88
CA ASP A 78 3.30 -5.42 1.58
C ASP A 78 4.74 -4.96 1.38
N MET A 79 4.94 -3.66 1.50
CA MET A 79 6.23 -3.01 1.48
C MET A 79 6.26 -1.93 2.56
N ASN A 80 7.25 -2.01 3.44
CA ASN A 80 7.51 -0.97 4.42
C ASN A 80 8.40 0.13 3.83
N VAL A 81 7.90 1.36 3.85
CA VAL A 81 8.58 2.59 3.45
C VAL A 81 9.02 3.33 4.72
N PRO A 82 10.33 3.46 4.98
CA PRO A 82 10.84 4.18 6.14
C PRO A 82 10.38 5.64 6.18
N ALA A 83 10.29 6.22 7.39
CA ALA A 83 9.96 7.65 7.59
C ALA A 83 10.88 8.61 6.82
N SER A 84 12.13 8.21 6.58
CA SER A 84 13.10 8.98 5.79
C SER A 84 12.80 8.99 4.28
N GLU A 85 11.98 8.06 3.80
CA GLU A 85 11.67 7.84 2.39
C GLU A 85 10.29 8.41 1.98
N PHE A 86 9.61 9.12 2.88
CA PHE A 86 8.42 9.89 2.52
C PHE A 86 8.46 11.28 3.17
N ASN A 87 7.86 12.27 2.50
CA ASN A 87 7.84 13.64 2.99
C ASN A 87 6.39 14.11 3.20
N PRO A 88 5.89 14.12 4.45
CA PRO A 88 4.52 14.54 4.75
C PRO A 88 4.26 16.05 4.52
N ASN A 89 5.27 16.82 4.09
CA ASN A 89 5.19 18.26 3.85
C ASN A 89 5.51 18.68 2.39
N ARG A 90 5.78 17.73 1.47
CA ARG A 90 6.00 18.05 0.05
C ARG A 90 4.64 18.16 -0.64
N ARG A 91 4.16 19.39 -0.84
CA ARG A 91 3.08 19.72 -1.78
C ARG A 91 3.69 20.37 -3.02
#